data_AF-A0A497PIH3-F1
#
_entry.id   AF-A0A497PIH3-F1
#
_cell.length_a   1.000
_cell.length_b   1.000
_cell.length_c   1.000
_cell.angle_alpha   90.00
_cell.angle_beta   90.00
_cell.angle_gamma   90.00
#
_symmetry.space_group_name_H-M   'P 1'
#
loop_
_entity.id
_entity.type
_entity.pdbx_description
1 polymer ?
#
loop_
_entity_poly.entity_id
_entity_poly.type
_entity_poly.pdbx_seq_one_letter_code
_entity_poly.pdbx_strand_id
1 'polypeptide(L)'
;MVKHFVPEGVMPALVTPFTKDGDLLEEGFKQIIDYVIEKGATGIVPSGTTGEFVYMRTEERKRLLRLAVEFADGRVPVVAGTGQTSTGATVELTRYAADIGCDAALVISPFYLRPADKGYYEHYATVARKTDMPIIVYNIPQCTLGPLHANILEDLAEIDNIVAVKDSSGNIPATVELIQKLKGKLPVLIGHDECFLSAVAAGAKAAILASGNIIPHIWLEIMKMVREGNMERAMELQHSVQTLARLITRNGGAPPVKAALKMMGIKAGRSRLPLNSGGTLTPELKDEIRMELEKLGLIESLSHPPIDRELNMRALFEEFGVNPQSLSDARIATGGNDAVSAAVAVGRKDSPLGAAFVQLLTRAKIGHEALSVILEPNLPVKPPSIMVPVRTIKSLRQASLFYGPVQSGAARAVARLLGEGKIPAEDVSHSLMVMTLDVDLNMRDRRAVTAATEDAVRNALAQIWR
;
A
#
# COMPACT_ATOMS: atom_id res chain seq x y z
N MET A 1 -5.35 6.20 -43.50
CA MET A 1 -3.98 5.70 -43.18
C MET A 1 -4.00 5.31 -41.73
N VAL A 2 -3.61 4.07 -41.40
CA VAL A 2 -3.52 3.59 -40.01
C VAL A 2 -2.49 4.44 -39.28
N LYS A 3 -2.87 5.03 -38.14
CA LYS A 3 -1.93 5.80 -37.29
C LYS A 3 -0.87 4.82 -36.77
N HIS A 4 0.41 5.12 -36.89
CA HIS A 4 1.46 4.23 -36.38
C HIS A 4 1.80 4.60 -34.94
N PHE A 5 1.64 3.66 -34.01
CA PHE A 5 1.96 3.84 -32.60
C PHE A 5 2.78 2.65 -32.11
N VAL A 6 3.94 2.93 -31.50
CA VAL A 6 4.81 1.92 -30.90
C VAL A 6 4.96 2.26 -29.42
N PRO A 7 4.42 1.45 -28.50
CA PRO A 7 4.55 1.73 -27.08
C PRO A 7 5.99 1.51 -26.61
N GLU A 8 6.52 2.47 -25.87
CA GLU A 8 7.84 2.42 -25.25
C GLU A 8 7.83 3.03 -23.84
N GLY A 9 8.77 2.62 -22.99
CA GLY A 9 8.97 3.20 -21.67
C GLY A 9 7.84 2.92 -20.68
N VAL A 10 7.47 3.92 -19.87
CA VAL A 10 6.49 3.76 -18.80
C VAL A 10 5.37 4.77 -18.99
N MET A 11 4.15 4.25 -19.19
CA MET A 11 2.94 5.03 -19.36
C MET A 11 2.02 4.84 -18.15
N PRO A 12 1.88 5.82 -17.24
CA PRO A 12 1.04 5.67 -16.07
C PRO A 12 -0.43 5.40 -16.42
N ALA A 13 -1.00 4.37 -15.78
CA ALA A 13 -2.44 4.12 -15.78
C ALA A 13 -3.12 5.15 -14.89
N LEU A 14 -3.52 6.29 -15.44
CA LEU A 14 -3.89 7.47 -14.66
C LEU A 14 -5.10 7.19 -13.75
N VAL A 15 -4.99 7.61 -12.49
CA VAL A 15 -6.16 7.72 -11.61
C VAL A 15 -7.05 8.87 -12.08
N THR A 16 -8.36 8.73 -11.89
CA THR A 16 -9.32 9.81 -12.19
C THR A 16 -9.76 10.46 -10.89
N PRO A 17 -9.34 11.69 -10.56
CA PRO A 17 -9.70 12.32 -9.31
C PRO A 17 -11.17 12.75 -9.31
N PHE A 18 -11.90 12.42 -8.25
CA PHE A 18 -13.30 12.82 -8.07
C PHE A 18 -13.48 13.76 -6.87
N THR A 19 -14.45 14.65 -6.95
CA THR A 19 -14.90 15.51 -5.84
C THR A 19 -15.61 14.68 -4.77
N LYS A 20 -16.03 15.32 -3.67
CA LYS A 20 -16.83 14.67 -2.63
C LYS A 20 -18.17 14.17 -3.17
N ASP A 21 -18.76 14.91 -4.10
CA ASP A 21 -20.09 14.63 -4.68
C ASP A 21 -20.00 13.65 -5.87
N GLY A 22 -18.78 13.24 -6.22
CA GLY A 22 -18.51 12.22 -7.24
C GLY A 22 -18.19 12.79 -8.61
N ASP A 23 -18.26 14.09 -8.84
CA ASP A 23 -17.91 14.72 -10.11
C ASP A 23 -16.41 14.66 -10.42
N LEU A 24 -16.03 14.82 -11.69
CA LEU A 24 -14.63 14.91 -12.09
C LEU A 24 -13.97 16.15 -11.46
N LEU A 25 -12.83 15.94 -10.81
CA LEU A 25 -11.99 17.01 -10.27
C LEU A 25 -10.90 17.37 -11.30
N GLU A 26 -11.25 18.22 -12.28
CA GLU A 26 -10.39 18.51 -13.44
C GLU A 26 -9.04 19.12 -13.06
N GLU A 27 -9.01 20.05 -12.09
CA GLU A 27 -7.76 20.66 -11.60
C GLU A 27 -6.80 19.59 -11.08
N GLY A 28 -7.32 18.63 -10.31
CA GLY A 28 -6.54 17.51 -9.80
C GLY A 28 -6.04 16.61 -10.93
N PHE A 29 -6.84 16.42 -11.98
CA PHE A 29 -6.47 15.58 -13.12
C PHE A 29 -5.33 16.22 -13.91
N LYS A 30 -5.38 17.54 -14.12
CA LYS A 30 -4.29 18.31 -14.70
C LYS A 30 -3.00 18.18 -13.88
N GLN A 31 -3.08 18.34 -12.56
CA GLN A 31 -1.90 18.20 -11.67
C GLN A 31 -1.25 16.82 -11.78
N ILE A 32 -2.06 15.75 -11.87
CA ILE A 32 -1.55 14.38 -12.03
C ILE A 32 -0.83 14.23 -13.38
N ILE A 33 -1.43 14.71 -14.47
CA ILE A 33 -0.84 14.64 -15.81
C ILE A 33 0.48 15.41 -15.86
N ASP A 34 0.49 16.65 -15.37
CA ASP A 34 1.69 17.48 -15.34
C ASP A 34 2.80 16.81 -14.51
N TYR A 35 2.46 16.28 -13.34
CA TYR A 35 3.42 15.58 -12.48
C TYR A 35 4.06 14.37 -13.19
N VAL A 36 3.26 13.49 -13.79
CA VAL A 36 3.83 12.28 -14.41
C VAL A 36 4.68 12.59 -15.63
N ILE A 37 4.29 13.59 -16.43
CA ILE A 37 5.06 14.07 -17.58
C ILE A 37 6.38 14.69 -17.10
N GLU A 38 6.35 15.53 -16.06
CA GLU A 38 7.56 16.11 -15.45
C GLU A 38 8.51 15.03 -14.94
N LYS A 39 7.97 13.92 -14.40
CA LYS A 39 8.75 12.76 -13.97
C LYS A 39 9.17 11.81 -15.12
N GLY A 40 8.98 12.22 -16.37
CA GLY A 40 9.51 11.53 -17.55
C GLY A 40 8.63 10.42 -18.11
N ALA A 41 7.36 10.33 -17.72
CA ALA A 41 6.43 9.37 -18.34
C ALA A 41 6.44 9.50 -19.87
N THR A 42 6.46 8.38 -20.58
CA THR A 42 6.56 8.33 -22.06
C THR A 42 5.19 8.31 -22.76
N GLY A 43 4.12 8.45 -21.98
CA GLY A 43 2.73 8.44 -22.41
C GLY A 43 1.82 8.40 -21.20
N ILE A 44 0.52 8.61 -21.41
CA ILE A 44 -0.48 8.53 -20.35
C ILE A 44 -1.67 7.66 -20.76
N VAL A 45 -2.25 6.96 -19.79
CA VAL A 45 -3.37 6.04 -20.04
C VAL A 45 -4.58 6.42 -19.18
N PRO A 46 -5.41 7.39 -19.60
CA PRO A 46 -6.65 7.76 -18.93
C PRO A 46 -7.76 6.71 -19.11
N SER A 47 -8.78 6.77 -18.26
CA SER A 47 -9.99 5.93 -18.36
C SER A 47 -9.72 4.40 -18.37
N GLY A 48 -8.61 3.94 -17.77
CA GLY A 48 -8.34 2.52 -17.53
C GLY A 48 -8.90 2.02 -16.19
N THR A 49 -8.53 0.79 -15.80
CA THR A 49 -8.95 0.18 -14.51
C THR A 49 -8.56 1.04 -13.30
N THR A 50 -7.32 1.54 -13.28
CA THR A 50 -6.82 2.47 -12.25
C THR A 50 -7.57 3.81 -12.24
N GLY A 51 -8.14 4.20 -13.38
CA GLY A 51 -9.00 5.38 -13.54
C GLY A 51 -10.46 5.14 -13.14
N GLU A 52 -10.81 3.96 -12.62
CA GLU A 52 -12.17 3.63 -12.15
C GLU A 52 -13.24 3.67 -13.27
N PHE A 53 -12.87 3.29 -14.50
CA PHE A 53 -13.74 3.43 -15.69
C PHE A 53 -15.12 2.76 -15.56
N VAL A 54 -15.19 1.63 -14.83
CA VAL A 54 -16.43 0.88 -14.61
C VAL A 54 -17.46 1.65 -13.76
N TYR A 55 -17.03 2.68 -13.04
CA TYR A 55 -17.90 3.54 -12.22
C TYR A 55 -18.18 4.90 -12.89
N MET A 56 -17.82 5.05 -14.17
CA MET A 56 -18.08 6.25 -14.95
C MET A 56 -19.13 6.00 -16.02
N ARG A 57 -20.01 6.97 -16.23
CA ARG A 57 -20.90 7.01 -17.40
C ARG A 57 -20.08 7.26 -18.65
N THR A 58 -20.57 6.81 -19.81
CA THR A 58 -19.88 7.01 -21.10
C THR A 58 -19.53 8.46 -21.37
N GLU A 59 -20.42 9.41 -21.08
CA GLU A 59 -20.15 10.85 -21.28
C GLU A 59 -19.07 11.40 -20.32
N GLU A 60 -18.97 10.86 -19.10
CA GLU A 60 -17.87 11.21 -18.18
C GLU A 60 -16.53 10.70 -18.72
N ARG A 61 -16.51 9.50 -19.29
CA ARG A 61 -15.32 8.96 -19.97
C ARG A 61 -14.94 9.80 -21.18
N LYS A 62 -15.90 10.19 -22.03
CA LYS A 62 -15.66 11.07 -23.19
C LYS A 62 -15.07 12.42 -22.76
N ARG A 63 -15.60 13.04 -21.71
CA ARG A 63 -15.06 14.27 -21.12
C ARG A 63 -13.65 14.07 -20.57
N LEU A 64 -13.42 13.01 -19.80
CA LEU A 64 -12.11 12.70 -19.24
C LEU A 64 -11.04 12.51 -20.31
N LEU A 65 -11.35 11.78 -21.39
CA LEU A 65 -10.43 11.58 -22.51
C LEU A 65 -10.11 12.91 -23.22
N ARG A 66 -11.12 13.76 -23.45
CA ARG A 66 -10.92 15.09 -24.03
C ARG A 66 -9.98 15.94 -23.18
N LEU A 67 -10.20 15.97 -21.86
CA LEU A 67 -9.33 16.68 -20.91
C LEU A 67 -7.91 16.08 -20.90
N ALA A 68 -7.76 14.76 -21.05
CA ALA A 68 -6.45 14.13 -21.08
C ALA A 68 -5.64 14.55 -22.31
N VAL A 69 -6.29 14.65 -23.48
CA VAL A 69 -5.65 15.18 -24.70
C VAL A 69 -5.30 16.66 -24.54
N GLU A 70 -6.25 17.46 -24.06
CA GLU A 70 -6.08 18.89 -23.81
C GLU A 70 -4.92 19.16 -22.84
N PHE A 71 -4.88 18.41 -21.72
CA PHE A 71 -3.84 18.58 -20.70
C PHE A 71 -2.54 17.92 -21.11
N ALA A 72 -2.50 16.85 -21.91
CA ALA A 72 -1.24 16.34 -22.45
C ALA A 72 -0.59 17.35 -23.39
N ASP A 73 -1.39 18.09 -24.16
CA ASP A 73 -0.96 19.15 -25.08
C ASP A 73 0.16 18.69 -26.02
N GLY A 74 0.03 17.47 -26.54
CA GLY A 74 1.01 16.84 -27.44
C GLY A 74 2.37 16.50 -26.82
N ARG A 75 2.60 16.76 -25.52
CA ARG A 75 3.89 16.49 -24.84
C ARG A 75 4.23 15.00 -24.79
N VAL A 76 3.22 14.16 -24.66
CA VAL A 76 3.33 12.70 -24.63
C VAL A 76 2.09 12.08 -25.28
N PRO A 77 2.17 10.85 -25.83
CA PRO A 77 1.01 10.18 -26.41
C PRO A 77 -0.07 9.85 -25.36
N VAL A 78 -1.32 9.89 -25.78
CA VAL A 78 -2.50 9.55 -24.97
C VAL A 78 -3.10 8.22 -25.43
N VAL A 79 -3.02 7.20 -24.60
CA VAL A 79 -3.63 5.89 -24.84
C VAL A 79 -4.99 5.83 -24.12
N ALA A 80 -6.08 5.94 -24.87
CA ALA A 80 -7.43 5.97 -24.30
C ALA A 80 -7.87 4.59 -23.80
N GLY A 81 -8.26 4.46 -22.54
CA GLY A 81 -9.01 3.27 -22.08
C GLY A 81 -10.43 3.28 -22.66
N THR A 82 -10.69 2.50 -23.70
CA THR A 82 -11.98 2.52 -24.44
C THR A 82 -12.82 1.27 -24.25
N GLY A 83 -12.29 0.24 -23.60
CA GLY A 83 -13.01 -0.99 -23.30
C GLY A 83 -14.35 -0.73 -22.59
N GLN A 84 -15.40 -1.40 -23.07
CA GLN A 84 -16.78 -1.29 -22.59
C GLN A 84 -17.39 -2.68 -22.40
N THR A 85 -18.62 -2.73 -21.88
CA THR A 85 -19.35 -3.98 -21.62
C THR A 85 -19.81 -4.72 -22.88
N SER A 86 -19.75 -4.09 -24.06
CA SER A 86 -20.12 -4.71 -25.33
C SER A 86 -19.18 -4.27 -26.46
N THR A 87 -19.05 -5.10 -27.50
CA THR A 87 -18.23 -4.79 -28.68
C THR A 87 -18.66 -3.50 -29.37
N GLY A 88 -19.98 -3.29 -29.54
CA GLY A 88 -20.51 -2.08 -30.17
C GLY A 88 -20.16 -0.81 -29.38
N ALA A 89 -20.31 -0.84 -28.06
CA ALA A 89 -19.96 0.30 -27.20
C ALA A 89 -18.44 0.56 -27.19
N THR A 90 -17.62 -0.49 -27.23
CA THR A 90 -16.16 -0.35 -27.37
C THR A 90 -15.80 0.32 -28.70
N VAL A 91 -16.42 -0.10 -29.81
CA VAL A 91 -16.21 0.55 -31.12
C VAL A 91 -16.58 2.03 -31.09
N GLU A 92 -17.73 2.40 -30.52
CA GLU A 92 -18.16 3.80 -30.43
C GLU A 92 -17.15 4.66 -29.65
N LEU A 93 -16.74 4.19 -28.47
CA LEU A 93 -15.81 4.96 -27.64
C LEU A 93 -14.40 5.02 -28.25
N THR A 94 -13.96 3.97 -28.94
CA THR A 94 -12.68 3.98 -29.67
C THR A 94 -12.71 4.96 -30.85
N ARG A 95 -13.82 5.07 -31.59
CA ARG A 95 -13.98 6.08 -32.64
C ARG A 95 -13.93 7.49 -32.07
N TYR A 96 -14.69 7.74 -31.02
CA TYR A 96 -14.66 9.03 -30.34
C TYR A 96 -13.23 9.38 -29.88
N ALA A 97 -12.49 8.43 -29.29
CA ALA A 97 -11.10 8.65 -28.89
C ALA A 97 -10.19 9.02 -30.09
N ALA A 98 -10.45 8.44 -31.26
CA ALA A 98 -9.77 8.82 -32.50
C ALA A 98 -10.10 10.25 -32.93
N ASP A 99 -11.38 10.60 -32.92
CA ASP A 99 -11.87 11.90 -33.38
C ASP A 99 -11.32 13.06 -32.53
N ILE A 100 -11.10 12.83 -31.22
CA ILE A 100 -10.52 13.83 -30.32
C ILE A 100 -8.98 13.83 -30.28
N GLY A 101 -8.32 12.94 -31.04
CA GLY A 101 -6.87 12.96 -31.21
C GLY A 101 -6.05 12.05 -30.28
N CYS A 102 -6.63 11.05 -29.61
CA CYS A 102 -5.83 10.05 -28.89
C CYS A 102 -4.92 9.25 -29.85
N ASP A 103 -3.86 8.63 -29.32
CA ASP A 103 -2.82 7.96 -30.10
C ASP A 103 -3.00 6.46 -30.24
N ALA A 104 -3.61 5.85 -29.23
CA ALA A 104 -3.98 4.45 -29.22
C ALA A 104 -5.18 4.23 -28.30
N ALA A 105 -5.77 3.04 -28.37
CA ALA A 105 -6.81 2.56 -27.49
C ALA A 105 -6.31 1.37 -26.67
N LEU A 106 -6.48 1.40 -25.34
CA LEU A 106 -6.33 0.25 -24.47
C LEU A 106 -7.70 -0.43 -24.33
N VAL A 107 -7.84 -1.63 -24.87
CA VAL A 107 -9.09 -2.39 -24.88
C VAL A 107 -8.98 -3.58 -23.93
N ILE A 108 -9.64 -3.51 -22.79
CA ILE A 108 -9.79 -4.63 -21.85
C ILE A 108 -10.60 -5.76 -22.49
N SER A 109 -10.23 -7.01 -22.21
CA SER A 109 -11.04 -8.16 -22.59
C SER A 109 -12.46 -8.04 -22.01
N PRO A 110 -13.49 -8.55 -22.70
CA PRO A 110 -14.83 -8.72 -22.15
C PRO A 110 -14.79 -9.23 -20.71
N PHE A 111 -15.52 -8.53 -19.84
CA PHE A 111 -15.56 -8.75 -18.40
C PHE A 111 -17.00 -9.01 -17.95
N TYR A 112 -17.15 -9.53 -16.72
CA TYR A 112 -18.41 -9.98 -16.10
C TYR A 112 -19.06 -11.21 -16.75
N LEU A 113 -19.28 -11.19 -18.07
CA LEU A 113 -19.65 -12.39 -18.83
C LEU A 113 -18.41 -12.98 -19.48
N ARG A 114 -18.35 -14.32 -19.52
CA ARG A 114 -17.21 -15.06 -20.09
C ARG A 114 -17.57 -15.63 -21.47
N PRO A 115 -17.18 -14.98 -22.58
CA PRO A 115 -17.31 -15.57 -23.90
C PRO A 115 -16.34 -16.75 -24.08
N ALA A 116 -16.57 -17.56 -25.10
CA ALA A 116 -15.59 -18.53 -25.60
C ALA A 116 -14.42 -17.81 -26.31
N ASP A 117 -13.31 -18.51 -26.53
CA ASP A 117 -12.09 -17.99 -27.19
C ASP A 117 -12.37 -17.28 -28.51
N LYS A 118 -13.22 -17.86 -29.37
CA LYS A 118 -13.67 -17.22 -30.61
C LYS A 118 -14.36 -15.87 -30.36
N GLY A 119 -15.13 -15.75 -29.30
CA GLY A 119 -15.79 -14.49 -28.93
C GLY A 119 -14.79 -13.41 -28.52
N TYR A 120 -13.70 -13.77 -27.84
CA TYR A 120 -12.60 -12.83 -27.55
C TYR A 120 -11.93 -12.35 -28.84
N TYR A 121 -11.58 -13.28 -29.75
CA TYR A 121 -11.01 -12.93 -31.05
C TYR A 121 -11.92 -11.97 -31.82
N GLU A 122 -13.20 -12.33 -32.00
CA GLU A 122 -14.16 -11.53 -32.76
C GLU A 122 -14.40 -10.15 -32.13
N HIS A 123 -14.35 -10.04 -30.80
CA HIS A 123 -14.43 -8.76 -30.12
C HIS A 123 -13.30 -7.83 -30.55
N TYR A 124 -12.04 -8.26 -30.39
CA TYR A 124 -10.88 -7.44 -30.74
C TYR A 124 -10.79 -7.18 -32.25
N ALA A 125 -11.00 -8.21 -33.08
CA ALA A 125 -10.99 -8.08 -34.53
C ALA A 125 -12.07 -7.13 -35.04
N THR A 126 -13.27 -7.14 -34.42
CA THR A 126 -14.34 -6.18 -34.77
C THR A 126 -13.96 -4.76 -34.40
N VAL A 127 -13.39 -4.53 -33.21
CA VAL A 127 -12.93 -3.18 -32.82
C VAL A 127 -11.85 -2.70 -33.80
N ALA A 128 -10.85 -3.54 -34.08
CA ALA A 128 -9.77 -3.26 -35.01
C ALA A 128 -10.26 -2.96 -36.43
N ARG A 129 -11.20 -3.74 -36.98
CA ARG A 129 -11.73 -3.52 -38.34
C ARG A 129 -12.67 -2.33 -38.48
N LYS A 130 -13.28 -1.87 -37.38
CA LYS A 130 -14.25 -0.76 -37.39
C LYS A 130 -13.63 0.58 -37.04
N THR A 131 -12.34 0.63 -36.71
CA THR A 131 -11.60 1.85 -36.33
C THR A 131 -10.18 1.80 -36.89
N ASP A 132 -9.62 2.91 -37.37
CA ASP A 132 -8.21 2.97 -37.82
C ASP A 132 -7.21 3.25 -36.68
N MET A 133 -7.69 3.20 -35.44
CA MET A 133 -6.92 3.47 -34.22
C MET A 133 -6.01 2.28 -33.86
N PRO A 134 -4.75 2.51 -33.45
CA PRO A 134 -3.91 1.50 -32.82
C PRO A 134 -4.54 0.95 -31.54
N ILE A 135 -4.58 -0.37 -31.40
CA ILE A 135 -5.21 -1.06 -30.28
C ILE A 135 -4.16 -1.84 -29.50
N ILE A 136 -4.14 -1.60 -28.20
CA ILE A 136 -3.45 -2.41 -27.22
C ILE A 136 -4.47 -3.35 -26.58
N VAL A 137 -4.29 -4.66 -26.83
CA VAL A 137 -5.10 -5.71 -26.20
C VAL A 137 -4.74 -5.80 -24.72
N TYR A 138 -5.73 -5.84 -23.82
CA TYR A 138 -5.46 -5.81 -22.39
C TYR A 138 -5.95 -7.07 -21.67
N ASN A 139 -4.97 -7.90 -21.28
CA ASN A 139 -5.13 -9.09 -20.46
C ASN A 139 -4.99 -8.75 -18.96
N ILE A 140 -6.09 -8.86 -18.20
CA ILE A 140 -6.12 -8.68 -16.74
C ILE A 140 -7.05 -9.73 -16.10
N PRO A 141 -6.57 -10.97 -15.91
CA PRO A 141 -7.38 -12.11 -15.45
C PRO A 141 -8.17 -11.84 -14.17
N GLN A 142 -7.64 -11.00 -13.28
CA GLN A 142 -8.24 -10.62 -12.00
C GLN A 142 -9.52 -9.78 -12.17
N CYS A 143 -9.75 -9.20 -13.36
CA CYS A 143 -10.95 -8.42 -13.69
C CYS A 143 -11.82 -9.07 -14.79
N THR A 144 -11.34 -10.11 -15.47
CA THR A 144 -11.98 -10.67 -16.69
C THR A 144 -12.37 -12.15 -16.57
N LEU A 145 -12.43 -12.69 -15.35
CA LEU A 145 -12.82 -14.09 -15.06
C LEU A 145 -11.90 -15.16 -15.69
N GLY A 146 -10.64 -14.81 -15.96
CA GLY A 146 -9.65 -15.72 -16.51
C GLY A 146 -8.69 -15.05 -17.50
N PRO A 147 -7.58 -15.72 -17.84
CA PRO A 147 -6.60 -15.21 -18.79
C PRO A 147 -7.06 -15.32 -20.23
N LEU A 148 -6.56 -14.41 -21.06
CA LEU A 148 -6.60 -14.54 -22.51
C LEU A 148 -5.51 -15.51 -22.96
N HIS A 149 -5.87 -16.56 -23.70
CA HIS A 149 -4.93 -17.57 -24.16
C HIS A 149 -3.97 -17.02 -25.23
N ALA A 150 -2.72 -17.47 -25.21
CA ALA A 150 -1.67 -17.02 -26.13
C ALA A 150 -2.03 -17.21 -27.61
N ASN A 151 -2.70 -18.32 -27.96
CA ASN A 151 -3.08 -18.60 -29.35
C ASN A 151 -4.03 -17.53 -29.91
N ILE A 152 -4.92 -16.97 -29.09
CA ILE A 152 -5.81 -15.87 -29.51
C ILE A 152 -4.97 -14.62 -29.84
N LEU A 153 -3.94 -14.36 -29.04
CA LEU A 153 -3.05 -13.22 -29.23
C LEU A 153 -2.17 -13.38 -30.48
N GLU A 154 -1.75 -14.60 -30.80
CA GLU A 154 -1.05 -14.92 -32.05
C GLU A 154 -1.93 -14.63 -33.26
N ASP A 155 -3.20 -15.04 -33.23
CA ASP A 155 -4.16 -14.75 -34.30
C ASP A 155 -4.45 -13.24 -34.42
N LEU A 156 -4.51 -12.52 -33.30
CA LEU A 156 -4.73 -11.06 -33.28
C LEU A 156 -3.51 -10.28 -33.75
N ALA A 157 -2.29 -10.83 -33.64
CA ALA A 157 -1.07 -10.19 -34.11
C ALA A 157 -1.00 -10.06 -35.64
N GLU A 158 -1.86 -10.79 -36.37
CA GLU A 158 -1.98 -10.70 -37.83
C GLU A 158 -2.90 -9.54 -38.28
N ILE A 159 -3.42 -8.73 -37.35
CA ILE A 159 -4.27 -7.57 -37.65
C ILE A 159 -3.45 -6.27 -37.48
N ASP A 160 -3.26 -5.53 -38.57
CA ASP A 160 -2.31 -4.39 -38.68
C ASP A 160 -2.40 -3.34 -37.56
N ASN A 161 -3.62 -3.01 -37.10
CA ASN A 161 -3.82 -2.00 -36.05
C ASN A 161 -3.94 -2.59 -34.64
N ILE A 162 -3.74 -3.89 -34.44
CA ILE A 162 -3.41 -4.46 -33.13
C ILE A 162 -1.90 -4.30 -32.93
N VAL A 163 -1.50 -3.37 -32.07
CA VAL A 163 -0.09 -2.92 -31.99
C VAL A 163 0.64 -3.40 -30.75
N ALA A 164 -0.08 -3.90 -29.73
CA ALA A 164 0.55 -4.46 -28.54
C ALA A 164 -0.42 -5.29 -27.68
N VAL A 165 0.15 -6.01 -26.70
CA VAL A 165 -0.59 -6.64 -25.60
C VAL A 165 -0.10 -6.08 -24.28
N LYS A 166 -1.00 -5.58 -23.43
CA LYS A 166 -0.73 -5.30 -22.02
C LYS A 166 -1.07 -6.54 -21.20
N ASP A 167 -0.06 -7.20 -20.64
CA ASP A 167 -0.25 -8.30 -19.69
C ASP A 167 -0.19 -7.80 -18.24
N SER A 168 -1.29 -7.91 -17.51
CA SER A 168 -1.38 -7.59 -16.07
C SER A 168 -1.67 -8.82 -15.22
N SER A 169 -1.42 -10.01 -15.75
CA SER A 169 -1.60 -11.28 -15.04
C SER A 169 -0.76 -11.38 -13.76
N GLY A 170 0.40 -10.73 -13.71
CA GLY A 170 1.38 -10.92 -12.64
C GLY A 170 2.00 -12.33 -12.63
N ASN A 171 1.79 -13.10 -13.71
CA ASN A 171 2.30 -14.47 -13.85
C ASN A 171 3.50 -14.45 -14.79
N ILE A 172 4.70 -14.41 -14.22
CA ILE A 172 5.96 -14.32 -14.98
C ILE A 172 6.11 -15.45 -16.02
N PRO A 173 5.91 -16.74 -15.70
CA PRO A 173 5.93 -17.80 -16.73
C PRO A 173 5.02 -17.50 -17.93
N ALA A 174 3.78 -17.06 -17.69
CA ALA A 174 2.86 -16.72 -18.77
C ALA A 174 3.32 -15.48 -19.55
N THR A 175 3.82 -14.44 -18.88
CA THR A 175 4.37 -13.24 -19.54
C THR A 175 5.56 -13.60 -20.44
N VAL A 176 6.47 -14.46 -19.97
CA VAL A 176 7.63 -14.92 -20.75
C VAL A 176 7.19 -15.76 -21.95
N GLU A 177 6.21 -16.66 -21.79
CA GLU A 177 5.61 -17.40 -22.91
C GLU A 177 5.06 -16.46 -23.97
N LEU A 178 4.30 -15.42 -23.57
CA LEU A 178 3.76 -14.43 -24.48
C LEU A 178 4.86 -13.67 -25.22
N ILE A 179 5.90 -13.21 -24.52
CA ILE A 179 7.04 -12.52 -25.13
C ILE A 179 7.73 -13.42 -26.16
N GLN A 180 7.89 -14.72 -25.85
CA GLN A 180 8.49 -15.68 -26.77
C GLN A 180 7.64 -15.89 -28.02
N LYS A 181 6.34 -16.19 -27.86
CA LYS A 181 5.42 -16.50 -28.97
C LYS A 181 5.18 -15.31 -29.89
N LEU A 182 5.09 -14.11 -29.33
CA LEU A 182 4.81 -12.88 -30.08
C LEU A 182 6.08 -12.14 -30.54
N LYS A 183 7.27 -12.72 -30.33
CA LYS A 183 8.55 -12.10 -30.67
C LYS A 183 8.58 -11.68 -32.15
N GLY A 184 8.83 -10.40 -32.39
CA GLY A 184 8.90 -9.82 -33.73
C GLY A 184 7.54 -9.59 -34.41
N LYS A 185 6.43 -9.99 -33.76
CA LYS A 185 5.07 -9.76 -34.24
C LYS A 185 4.36 -8.68 -33.44
N LEU A 186 4.30 -8.84 -32.12
CA LEU A 186 3.49 -7.99 -31.25
C LEU A 186 4.21 -7.73 -29.91
N PRO A 187 4.52 -6.47 -29.54
CA PRO A 187 5.16 -6.18 -28.28
C PRO A 187 4.25 -6.49 -27.08
N VAL A 188 4.85 -7.08 -26.04
CA VAL A 188 4.19 -7.34 -24.75
C VAL A 188 4.62 -6.29 -23.74
N LEU A 189 3.65 -5.60 -23.18
CA LEU A 189 3.79 -4.59 -22.13
C LEU A 189 3.49 -5.22 -20.80
N ILE A 190 4.28 -4.87 -19.78
CA ILE A 190 3.98 -5.26 -18.41
C ILE A 190 3.00 -4.27 -17.77
N GLY A 191 1.94 -4.80 -17.16
CA GLY A 191 0.96 -4.03 -16.41
C GLY A 191 0.84 -4.44 -14.95
N HIS A 192 1.85 -5.12 -14.42
CA HIS A 192 1.90 -5.58 -13.04
C HIS A 192 3.22 -5.17 -12.38
N ASP A 193 3.15 -4.21 -11.46
CA ASP A 193 4.27 -3.47 -10.87
C ASP A 193 5.30 -4.40 -10.16
N GLU A 194 4.82 -5.43 -9.45
CA GLU A 194 5.68 -6.38 -8.73
C GLU A 194 6.56 -7.25 -9.64
N CYS A 195 6.19 -7.34 -10.91
CA CYS A 195 6.78 -8.21 -11.92
C CYS A 195 7.64 -7.44 -12.92
N PHE A 196 7.81 -6.13 -12.73
CA PHE A 196 8.36 -5.21 -13.71
C PHE A 196 9.76 -5.62 -14.17
N LEU A 197 10.74 -5.74 -13.26
CA LEU A 197 12.11 -6.10 -13.61
C LEU A 197 12.19 -7.41 -14.40
N SER A 198 11.48 -8.45 -13.94
CA SER A 198 11.49 -9.76 -14.61
C SER A 198 10.92 -9.68 -16.03
N ALA A 199 9.84 -8.93 -16.24
CA ALA A 199 9.26 -8.74 -17.56
C ALA A 199 10.18 -7.94 -18.49
N VAL A 200 10.82 -6.87 -17.97
CA VAL A 200 11.77 -6.06 -18.74
C VAL A 200 13.00 -6.90 -19.12
N ALA A 201 13.55 -7.67 -18.19
CA ALA A 201 14.66 -8.60 -18.48
C ALA A 201 14.28 -9.68 -19.51
N ALA A 202 13.01 -10.11 -19.53
CA ALA A 202 12.50 -11.05 -20.52
C ALA A 202 12.28 -10.41 -21.92
N GLY A 203 12.28 -9.08 -22.02
CA GLY A 203 12.17 -8.36 -23.30
C GLY A 203 11.02 -7.35 -23.40
N ALA A 204 10.26 -7.11 -22.33
CA ALA A 204 9.24 -6.05 -22.33
C ALA A 204 9.91 -4.67 -22.44
N LYS A 205 9.54 -3.90 -23.45
CA LYS A 205 10.09 -2.56 -23.72
C LYS A 205 9.19 -1.42 -23.25
N ALA A 206 7.99 -1.75 -22.80
CA ALA A 206 7.00 -0.80 -22.37
C ALA A 206 6.16 -1.34 -21.20
N ALA A 207 5.58 -0.43 -20.43
CA ALA A 207 4.77 -0.77 -19.29
C ALA A 207 3.60 0.21 -19.11
N ILE A 208 2.47 -0.29 -18.61
CA ILE A 208 1.32 0.52 -18.20
C ILE A 208 0.99 0.20 -16.74
N LEU A 209 1.47 1.04 -15.83
CA LEU A 209 1.52 0.73 -14.39
C LEU A 209 0.65 1.66 -13.55
N ALA A 210 0.10 1.13 -12.46
CA ALA A 210 -0.64 1.93 -11.49
C ALA A 210 0.31 2.81 -10.65
N SER A 211 1.41 2.25 -10.14
CA SER A 211 2.40 3.04 -9.37
C SER A 211 3.17 4.04 -10.24
N GLY A 212 3.08 3.93 -11.57
CA GLY A 212 3.58 4.94 -12.51
C GLY A 212 2.97 6.33 -12.28
N ASN A 213 1.83 6.44 -11.60
CA ASN A 213 1.29 7.74 -11.17
C ASN A 213 2.17 8.42 -10.11
N ILE A 214 3.00 7.65 -9.39
CA ILE A 214 3.80 8.10 -8.24
C ILE A 214 5.28 8.11 -8.62
N ILE A 215 5.78 7.01 -9.17
CA ILE A 215 7.22 6.75 -9.38
C ILE A 215 7.57 6.33 -10.82
N PRO A 216 7.10 7.02 -11.89
CA PRO A 216 7.41 6.60 -13.26
C PRO A 216 8.92 6.64 -13.54
N HIS A 217 9.62 7.64 -13.00
CA HIS A 217 11.08 7.80 -13.09
C HIS A 217 11.88 6.60 -12.55
N ILE A 218 11.42 5.94 -11.47
CA ILE A 218 12.12 4.76 -10.94
C ILE A 218 11.99 3.57 -11.89
N TRP A 219 10.80 3.36 -12.45
CA TRP A 219 10.57 2.30 -13.44
C TRP A 219 11.37 2.52 -14.72
N LEU A 220 11.47 3.77 -15.17
CA LEU A 220 12.30 4.16 -16.31
C LEU A 220 13.79 3.91 -16.02
N GLU A 221 14.26 4.21 -14.81
CA GLU A 221 15.64 3.94 -14.41
C GLU A 221 15.93 2.43 -14.38
N ILE A 222 14.99 1.60 -13.89
CA ILE A 222 15.13 0.14 -13.97
C ILE A 222 15.26 -0.32 -15.42
N MET A 223 14.40 0.17 -16.34
CA MET A 223 14.50 -0.15 -17.77
C MET A 223 15.85 0.26 -18.37
N LYS A 224 16.34 1.44 -18.00
CA LYS A 224 17.66 1.93 -18.43
C LYS A 224 18.78 1.02 -17.92
N MET A 225 18.79 0.68 -16.63
CA MET A 225 19.80 -0.19 -16.03
C MET A 225 19.85 -1.57 -16.70
N VAL A 226 18.70 -2.17 -16.99
CA VAL A 226 18.64 -3.45 -17.72
C VAL A 226 19.22 -3.31 -19.13
N ARG A 227 18.86 -2.24 -19.86
CA ARG A 227 19.38 -1.97 -21.21
C ARG A 227 20.90 -1.76 -21.23
N GLU A 228 21.44 -1.17 -20.17
CA GLU A 228 22.89 -0.93 -19.99
C GLU A 228 23.64 -2.14 -19.42
N GLY A 229 22.94 -3.25 -19.13
CA GLY A 229 23.53 -4.47 -18.58
C GLY A 229 23.79 -4.43 -17.07
N ASN A 230 23.34 -3.40 -16.35
CA ASN A 230 23.51 -3.24 -14.92
C ASN A 230 22.37 -3.91 -14.13
N MET A 231 22.36 -5.25 -14.12
CA MET A 231 21.30 -6.03 -13.48
C MET A 231 21.27 -5.85 -11.95
N GLU A 232 22.43 -5.70 -11.31
CA GLU A 232 22.54 -5.51 -9.85
C GLU A 232 21.80 -4.24 -9.43
N ARG A 233 22.08 -3.11 -10.09
CA ARG A 233 21.39 -1.86 -9.79
C ARG A 233 19.89 -1.91 -10.09
N ALA A 234 19.51 -2.60 -11.16
CA ALA A 234 18.10 -2.80 -11.50
C ALA A 234 17.36 -3.59 -10.40
N MET A 235 17.99 -4.62 -9.84
CA MET A 235 17.46 -5.40 -8.71
C MET A 235 17.32 -4.55 -7.45
N GLU A 236 18.36 -3.78 -7.09
CA GLU A 236 18.30 -2.88 -5.93
C GLU A 236 17.12 -1.90 -6.03
N LEU A 237 16.91 -1.30 -7.20
CA LEU A 237 15.80 -0.38 -7.45
C LEU A 237 14.45 -1.09 -7.33
N GLN A 238 14.26 -2.24 -7.97
CA GLN A 238 13.03 -3.04 -7.84
C GLN A 238 12.76 -3.40 -6.38
N HIS A 239 13.76 -3.88 -5.65
CA HIS A 239 13.63 -4.19 -4.22
C HIS A 239 13.26 -2.96 -3.39
N SER A 240 13.83 -1.80 -3.71
CA SER A 240 13.54 -0.56 -3.00
C SER A 240 12.07 -0.13 -3.12
N VAL A 241 11.37 -0.46 -4.21
CA VAL A 241 9.95 -0.10 -4.44
C VAL A 241 8.97 -1.25 -4.27
N GLN A 242 9.45 -2.48 -4.01
CA GLN A 242 8.61 -3.68 -4.03
C GLN A 242 7.44 -3.62 -3.05
N THR A 243 7.64 -3.05 -1.85
CA THR A 243 6.57 -2.90 -0.85
C THR A 243 5.47 -1.97 -1.35
N LEU A 244 5.84 -0.80 -1.88
CA LEU A 244 4.88 0.14 -2.47
C LEU A 244 4.12 -0.48 -3.65
N ALA A 245 4.84 -1.16 -4.56
CA ALA A 245 4.25 -1.87 -5.69
C ALA A 245 3.20 -2.88 -5.21
N ARG A 246 3.54 -3.70 -4.20
CA ARG A 246 2.66 -4.71 -3.60
C ARG A 246 1.44 -4.11 -2.92
N LEU A 247 1.61 -3.00 -2.21
CA LEU A 247 0.49 -2.28 -1.57
C LEU A 247 -0.51 -1.79 -2.62
N ILE A 248 -0.02 -1.33 -3.77
CA ILE A 248 -0.86 -0.85 -4.88
C ILE A 248 -1.55 -2.02 -5.61
N THR A 249 -0.82 -3.08 -5.97
CA THR A 249 -1.37 -4.21 -6.72
C THR A 249 -2.41 -5.00 -5.91
N ARG A 250 -2.22 -5.15 -4.60
CA ARG A 250 -3.12 -5.94 -3.74
C ARG A 250 -4.39 -5.22 -3.31
N ASN A 251 -4.35 -3.89 -3.19
CA ASN A 251 -5.49 -3.11 -2.71
C ASN A 251 -6.25 -2.39 -3.84
N GLY A 252 -5.98 -2.79 -5.09
CA GLY A 252 -6.48 -2.15 -6.31
C GLY A 252 -5.75 -0.85 -6.62
N GLY A 253 -5.57 -0.51 -7.89
CA GLY A 253 -4.73 0.62 -8.28
C GLY A 253 -5.20 1.98 -7.75
N ALA A 254 -6.51 2.26 -7.76
CA ALA A 254 -7.00 3.62 -7.56
C ALA A 254 -6.89 4.14 -6.11
N PRO A 255 -7.39 3.44 -5.07
CA PRO A 255 -7.37 3.96 -3.70
C PRO A 255 -5.97 4.24 -3.13
N PRO A 256 -4.97 3.33 -3.20
CA PRO A 256 -3.64 3.56 -2.67
C PRO A 256 -2.88 4.62 -3.47
N VAL A 257 -3.02 4.64 -4.81
CA VAL A 257 -2.38 5.68 -5.64
C VAL A 257 -2.92 7.07 -5.32
N LYS A 258 -4.25 7.23 -5.21
CA LYS A 258 -4.85 8.50 -4.80
C LYS A 258 -4.43 8.91 -3.39
N ALA A 259 -4.30 7.97 -2.47
CA ALA A 259 -3.81 8.26 -1.12
C ALA A 259 -2.37 8.76 -1.14
N ALA A 260 -1.48 8.10 -1.90
CA ALA A 260 -0.10 8.49 -2.04
C ALA A 260 0.05 9.89 -2.66
N LEU A 261 -0.63 10.14 -3.78
CA LEU A 261 -0.61 11.45 -4.44
C LEU A 261 -1.09 12.58 -3.52
N LYS A 262 -2.12 12.34 -2.69
CA LYS A 262 -2.57 13.32 -1.69
C LYS A 262 -1.53 13.60 -0.62
N MET A 263 -0.79 12.59 -0.17
CA MET A 263 0.32 12.78 0.78
C MET A 263 1.44 13.61 0.16
N MET A 264 1.65 13.49 -1.16
CA MET A 264 2.58 14.31 -1.94
C MET A 264 2.03 15.71 -2.28
N GLY A 265 0.86 16.10 -1.78
CA GLY A 265 0.24 17.40 -2.03
C GLY A 265 -0.53 17.54 -3.34
N ILE A 266 -0.65 16.49 -4.15
CA ILE A 266 -1.42 16.49 -5.40
C ILE A 266 -2.91 16.25 -5.10
N LYS A 267 -3.79 17.05 -5.73
CA LYS A 267 -5.25 16.97 -5.55
C LYS A 267 -5.86 15.74 -6.24
N ALA A 268 -5.50 14.52 -5.81
CA ALA A 268 -5.97 13.27 -6.42
C ALA A 268 -7.41 12.84 -6.05
N GLY A 269 -8.16 13.71 -5.35
CA GLY A 269 -9.57 13.49 -5.05
C GLY A 269 -9.87 12.24 -4.21
N ARG A 270 -11.10 11.73 -4.37
CA ARG A 270 -11.57 10.47 -3.77
C ARG A 270 -11.79 9.42 -4.85
N SER A 271 -11.82 8.15 -4.48
CA SER A 271 -12.43 7.11 -5.32
C SER A 271 -13.95 7.19 -5.23
N ARG A 272 -14.65 6.65 -6.23
CA ARG A 272 -16.11 6.51 -6.18
C ARG A 272 -16.50 5.30 -5.34
N LEU A 273 -17.74 5.27 -4.85
CA LEU A 273 -18.30 4.03 -4.32
C LEU A 273 -18.37 2.98 -5.44
N PRO A 274 -18.14 1.69 -5.13
CA PRO A 274 -17.95 1.09 -3.81
C PRO A 274 -16.51 1.12 -3.25
N LEU A 275 -15.51 1.62 -3.99
CA LEU A 275 -14.10 1.65 -3.55
C LEU A 275 -13.84 2.59 -2.36
N ASN A 276 -14.61 3.67 -2.24
CA ASN A 276 -14.49 4.64 -1.15
C ASN A 276 -15.40 4.32 0.06
N SER A 277 -15.45 3.04 0.45
CA SER A 277 -16.25 2.54 1.57
C SER A 277 -15.51 2.49 2.91
N GLY A 278 -14.22 2.82 2.94
CA GLY A 278 -13.38 2.80 4.15
C GLY A 278 -12.67 1.47 4.42
N GLY A 279 -13.12 0.37 3.81
CA GLY A 279 -12.51 -0.96 3.97
C GLY A 279 -11.31 -1.25 3.04
N THR A 280 -11.27 -0.65 1.84
CA THR A 280 -10.22 -0.94 0.84
C THR A 280 -8.84 -0.43 1.26
N LEU A 281 -8.78 0.66 2.03
CA LEU A 281 -7.52 1.24 2.48
C LEU A 281 -7.62 1.64 3.95
N THR A 282 -7.24 0.70 4.82
CA THR A 282 -7.24 0.88 6.27
C THR A 282 -6.21 1.95 6.68
N PRO A 283 -6.33 2.53 7.89
CA PRO A 283 -5.35 3.49 8.39
C PRO A 283 -3.92 2.92 8.47
N GLU A 284 -3.77 1.64 8.76
CA GLU A 284 -2.47 0.95 8.77
C GLU A 284 -1.85 0.93 7.37
N LEU A 285 -2.63 0.55 6.34
CA LEU A 285 -2.15 0.55 4.95
C LEU A 285 -1.81 1.95 4.46
N LYS A 286 -2.56 2.98 4.87
CA LYS A 286 -2.21 4.38 4.56
C LYS A 286 -0.87 4.77 5.18
N ASP A 287 -0.61 4.35 6.40
CA ASP A 287 0.65 4.65 7.06
C ASP A 287 1.82 3.89 6.42
N GLU A 288 1.63 2.63 6.03
CA GLU A 288 2.62 1.88 5.25
C GLU A 288 2.94 2.58 3.92
N ILE A 289 1.94 3.10 3.20
CA ILE A 289 2.16 3.92 2.00
C ILE A 289 2.98 5.16 2.32
N ARG A 290 2.61 5.94 3.35
CA ARG A 290 3.37 7.12 3.80
C ARG A 290 4.84 6.77 4.04
N MET A 291 5.10 5.68 4.77
CA MET A 291 6.46 5.24 5.10
C MET A 291 7.29 4.84 3.89
N GLU A 292 6.67 4.27 2.86
CA GLU A 292 7.34 3.99 1.59
C GLU A 292 7.60 5.28 0.79
N LEU A 293 6.69 6.26 0.82
CA LEU A 293 6.93 7.56 0.20
C LEU A 293 8.10 8.31 0.86
N GLU A 294 8.19 8.30 2.19
CA GLU A 294 9.32 8.87 2.95
C GLU A 294 10.64 8.20 2.59
N LYS A 295 10.64 6.86 2.57
CA LYS A 295 11.82 6.06 2.19
C LYS A 295 12.29 6.38 0.77
N LEU A 296 11.37 6.68 -0.14
CA LEU A 296 11.68 7.08 -1.51
C LEU A 296 11.97 8.58 -1.67
N GLY A 297 11.94 9.35 -0.56
CA GLY A 297 12.19 10.79 -0.58
C GLY A 297 11.11 11.61 -1.29
N LEU A 298 9.90 11.07 -1.43
CA LEU A 298 8.78 11.75 -2.11
C LEU A 298 8.00 12.68 -1.19
N ILE A 299 8.12 12.49 0.12
CA ILE A 299 7.57 13.35 1.18
C ILE A 299 8.59 13.45 2.32
N GLU A 300 8.44 14.47 3.16
CA GLU A 300 9.25 14.61 4.37
C GLU A 300 8.97 13.50 5.38
N SER A 301 10.03 12.97 5.98
CA SER A 301 9.95 11.96 7.03
C SER A 301 9.35 12.54 8.31
N LEU A 302 8.27 11.94 8.81
CA LEU A 302 7.80 12.20 10.16
C LEU A 302 8.86 11.74 11.17
N SER A 303 9.49 12.69 11.86
CA SER A 303 10.39 12.42 12.96
C SER A 303 9.63 12.40 14.28
N HIS A 304 9.74 11.30 15.02
CA HIS A 304 9.30 11.24 16.41
C HIS A 304 10.49 11.52 17.34
N PRO A 305 10.29 12.25 18.46
CA PRO A 305 11.33 12.42 19.46
C PRO A 305 11.89 11.07 19.93
N PRO A 306 13.17 10.97 20.29
CA PRO A 306 13.73 9.73 20.83
C PRO A 306 12.99 9.30 22.11
N ILE A 307 13.05 8.02 22.44
CA ILE A 307 12.49 7.49 23.69
C ILE A 307 13.11 8.16 24.91
N ASP A 308 12.31 8.33 25.96
CA ASP A 308 12.83 8.69 27.27
C ASP A 308 13.45 7.46 27.93
N ARG A 309 14.77 7.53 28.18
CA ARG A 309 15.55 6.45 28.79
C ARG A 309 15.47 6.43 30.31
N GLU A 310 15.02 7.51 30.93
CA GLU A 310 15.00 7.70 32.38
C GLU A 310 13.57 7.87 32.89
N LEU A 311 12.71 6.91 32.56
CA LEU A 311 11.30 6.95 32.94
C LEU A 311 11.10 7.11 34.45
N ASN A 312 10.55 8.26 34.85
CA ASN A 312 10.18 8.53 36.23
C ASN A 312 8.71 8.15 36.48
N MET A 313 8.51 6.98 37.07
CA MET A 313 7.17 6.43 37.31
C MET A 313 6.28 7.30 38.19
N ARG A 314 6.86 8.06 39.13
CA ARG A 314 6.08 8.98 39.98
C ARG A 314 5.52 10.14 39.16
N ALA A 315 6.35 10.72 38.30
CA ALA A 315 5.91 11.80 37.40
C ALA A 315 4.86 11.29 36.40
N LEU A 316 5.05 10.09 35.84
CA LEU A 316 4.08 9.48 34.93
C LEU A 316 2.73 9.22 35.60
N PHE A 317 2.72 8.75 36.86
CA PHE A 317 1.48 8.57 37.61
C PHE A 317 0.71 9.88 37.75
N GLU A 318 1.40 10.97 38.10
CA GLU A 318 0.79 12.31 38.17
C GLU A 318 0.22 12.73 36.82
N GLU A 319 0.95 12.52 35.72
CA GLU A 319 0.51 12.82 34.36
C GLU A 319 -0.74 12.02 33.95
N PHE A 320 -0.85 10.77 34.41
CA PHE A 320 -2.01 9.90 34.20
C PHE A 320 -3.16 10.18 35.18
N GLY A 321 -3.03 11.17 36.07
CA GLY A 321 -4.05 11.54 37.06
C GLY A 321 -4.13 10.59 38.25
N VAL A 322 -3.07 9.84 38.52
CA VAL A 322 -2.92 8.93 39.67
C VAL A 322 -2.01 9.56 40.71
N ASN A 323 -2.35 9.42 41.98
CA ASN A 323 -1.53 9.97 43.06
C ASN A 323 -0.15 9.27 43.11
N PRO A 324 0.99 10.00 43.02
CA PRO A 324 2.33 9.40 43.11
C PRO A 324 2.61 8.70 44.45
N GLN A 325 1.86 9.01 45.51
CA GLN A 325 1.93 8.31 46.80
C GLN A 325 1.44 6.86 46.70
N SER A 326 0.68 6.49 45.67
CA SER A 326 0.29 5.09 45.41
C SER A 326 1.48 4.15 45.19
N LEU A 327 2.68 4.70 44.98
CA LEU A 327 3.94 3.99 44.82
C LEU A 327 4.76 3.88 46.13
N SER A 328 4.23 4.28 47.29
CA SER A 328 4.99 4.30 48.56
C SER A 328 5.57 2.94 48.95
N ASP A 329 4.79 1.88 48.75
CA ASP A 329 5.12 0.52 49.18
C ASP A 329 5.39 -0.41 47.99
N ALA A 330 5.57 0.18 46.79
CA ALA A 330 5.82 -0.55 45.56
C ALA A 330 7.32 -0.74 45.33
N ARG A 331 7.71 -1.92 44.85
CA ARG A 331 9.04 -2.15 44.27
C ARG A 331 9.04 -1.60 42.85
N ILE A 332 9.94 -0.67 42.56
CA ILE A 332 10.03 -0.01 41.25
C ILE A 332 11.38 -0.33 40.63
N ALA A 333 11.37 -0.69 39.35
CA ALA A 333 12.57 -0.83 38.56
C ALA A 333 12.37 -0.28 37.16
N THR A 334 13.46 0.15 36.54
CA THR A 334 13.51 0.57 35.15
C THR A 334 14.40 -0.37 34.34
N GLY A 335 14.11 -0.49 33.06
CA GLY A 335 14.89 -1.28 32.11
C GLY A 335 14.62 -0.78 30.71
N GLY A 336 15.62 -0.86 29.84
CA GLY A 336 15.47 -0.35 28.50
C GLY A 336 16.59 -0.75 27.57
N ASN A 337 16.41 -0.41 26.31
CA ASN A 337 17.39 -0.48 25.23
C ASN A 337 17.18 0.73 24.30
N ASP A 338 17.79 0.75 23.12
CA ASP A 338 17.66 1.88 22.20
C ASP A 338 16.25 2.09 21.64
N ALA A 339 15.39 1.07 21.73
CA ALA A 339 14.07 1.00 21.11
C ALA A 339 12.91 1.11 22.10
N VAL A 340 13.08 0.61 23.33
CA VAL A 340 12.03 0.53 24.34
C VAL A 340 12.60 0.86 25.71
N SER A 341 11.90 1.70 26.46
CA SER A 341 12.12 1.93 27.88
C SER A 341 10.89 1.52 28.68
N ALA A 342 11.12 0.87 29.81
CA ALA A 342 10.10 0.34 30.69
C ALA A 342 10.37 0.77 32.13
N ALA A 343 9.35 1.29 32.80
CA ALA A 343 9.32 1.39 34.26
C ALA A 343 8.20 0.49 34.77
N VAL A 344 8.52 -0.32 35.79
CA VAL A 344 7.60 -1.32 36.32
C VAL A 344 7.50 -1.15 37.83
N ALA A 345 6.27 -1.09 38.33
CA ALA A 345 5.94 -1.15 39.75
C ALA A 345 5.27 -2.48 40.08
N VAL A 346 5.74 -3.14 41.13
CA VAL A 346 5.17 -4.37 41.68
C VAL A 346 4.78 -4.13 43.14
N GLY A 347 3.56 -4.48 43.49
CA GLY A 347 3.03 -4.31 44.84
C GLY A 347 1.80 -5.17 45.07
N ARG A 348 1.37 -5.25 46.33
CA ARG A 348 0.23 -6.10 46.73
C ARG A 348 -1.11 -5.57 46.19
N LYS A 349 -2.06 -6.47 45.97
CA LYS A 349 -3.42 -6.13 45.50
C LYS A 349 -4.19 -5.23 46.47
N ASP A 350 -3.94 -5.37 47.77
CA ASP A 350 -4.58 -4.62 48.87
C ASP A 350 -3.82 -3.32 49.22
N SER A 351 -2.82 -2.93 48.42
CA SER A 351 -1.99 -1.74 48.66
C SER A 351 -2.49 -0.50 47.90
N PRO A 352 -1.93 0.71 48.16
CA PRO A 352 -2.18 1.90 47.35
C PRO A 352 -1.90 1.70 45.85
N LEU A 353 -0.97 0.82 45.47
CA LEU A 353 -0.71 0.47 44.06
C LEU A 353 -1.89 -0.32 43.46
N GLY A 354 -2.58 -1.13 44.26
CA GLY A 354 -3.79 -1.83 43.80
C GLY A 354 -4.95 -0.89 43.50
N ALA A 355 -5.12 0.16 44.30
CA ALA A 355 -6.07 1.23 43.98
C ALA A 355 -5.68 1.96 42.69
N ALA A 356 -4.40 2.27 42.50
CA ALA A 356 -3.89 2.88 41.26
C ALA A 356 -4.10 1.98 40.02
N PHE A 357 -3.88 0.68 40.15
CA PHE A 357 -4.12 -0.31 39.10
C PHE A 357 -5.59 -0.27 38.61
N VAL A 358 -6.55 -0.27 39.54
CA VAL A 358 -7.98 -0.17 39.21
C VAL A 358 -8.31 1.20 38.60
N GLN A 359 -7.73 2.27 39.13
CA GLN A 359 -7.94 3.62 38.60
C GLN A 359 -7.48 3.72 37.14
N LEU A 360 -6.29 3.23 36.80
CA LEU A 360 -5.76 3.25 35.44
C LEU A 360 -6.65 2.48 34.45
N LEU A 361 -7.27 1.38 34.88
CA LEU A 361 -8.21 0.60 34.06
C LEU A 361 -9.59 1.26 33.91
N THR A 362 -10.06 1.97 34.93
CA THR A 362 -11.43 2.51 34.99
C THR A 362 -11.55 3.98 34.62
N ARG A 363 -10.44 4.73 34.66
CA ARG A 363 -10.35 6.16 34.37
C ARG A 363 -9.20 6.43 33.38
N ALA A 364 -9.24 5.74 32.26
CA ALA A 364 -8.22 5.88 31.23
C ALA A 364 -8.19 7.32 30.67
N LYS A 365 -6.99 7.88 30.58
CA LYS A 365 -6.73 9.14 29.86
C LYS A 365 -6.62 8.84 28.37
N ILE A 366 -7.25 9.66 27.54
CA ILE A 366 -7.28 9.46 26.07
C ILE A 366 -5.85 9.40 25.53
N GLY A 367 -5.54 8.34 24.79
CA GLY A 367 -4.22 8.05 24.22
C GLY A 367 -3.21 7.44 25.21
N HIS A 368 -3.61 7.21 26.46
CA HIS A 368 -2.83 6.55 27.51
C HIS A 368 -3.63 5.39 28.15
N GLU A 369 -4.46 4.73 27.35
CA GLU A 369 -5.35 3.68 27.84
C GLU A 369 -4.53 2.49 28.37
N ALA A 370 -4.74 2.16 29.64
CA ALA A 370 -4.14 1.00 30.27
C ALA A 370 -4.87 -0.27 29.81
N LEU A 371 -4.13 -1.29 29.36
CA LEU A 371 -4.70 -2.61 29.05
C LEU A 371 -4.02 -3.71 29.85
N SER A 372 -4.78 -4.76 30.15
CA SER A 372 -4.22 -5.98 30.74
C SER A 372 -3.20 -6.61 29.80
N VAL A 373 -2.08 -7.05 30.35
CA VAL A 373 -1.05 -7.76 29.58
C VAL A 373 -1.48 -9.21 29.38
N ILE A 374 -1.74 -9.56 28.13
CA ILE A 374 -2.29 -10.86 27.74
C ILE A 374 -1.27 -11.61 26.85
N LEU A 375 -0.98 -12.86 27.19
CA LEU A 375 -0.05 -13.71 26.42
C LEU A 375 -0.71 -14.28 25.17
N GLU A 376 -1.92 -14.80 25.34
CA GLU A 376 -2.77 -15.34 24.27
C GLU A 376 -4.23 -14.98 24.57
N PRO A 377 -5.16 -14.97 23.59
CA PRO A 377 -6.56 -14.69 23.86
C PRO A 377 -7.11 -15.50 25.04
N ASN A 378 -7.68 -14.82 26.02
CA ASN A 378 -8.16 -15.38 27.30
C ASN A 378 -7.08 -15.92 28.26
N LEU A 379 -5.80 -15.59 28.05
CA LEU A 379 -4.67 -16.00 28.89
C LEU A 379 -3.86 -14.78 29.38
N PRO A 380 -4.35 -14.05 30.40
CA PRO A 380 -3.60 -12.97 31.04
C PRO A 380 -2.40 -13.52 31.82
N VAL A 381 -1.31 -12.74 31.88
CA VAL A 381 -0.14 -13.12 32.67
C VAL A 381 -0.43 -13.03 34.18
N LYS A 382 0.34 -13.77 34.97
CA LYS A 382 0.36 -13.66 36.44
C LYS A 382 1.76 -13.25 36.91
N PRO A 383 1.90 -12.34 37.90
CA PRO A 383 0.84 -11.57 38.57
C PRO A 383 0.02 -10.69 37.61
N PRO A 384 -1.26 -10.37 37.90
CA PRO A 384 -2.08 -9.52 37.04
C PRO A 384 -1.34 -8.22 36.71
N SER A 385 -1.25 -7.92 35.42
CA SER A 385 -0.41 -6.84 34.93
C SER A 385 -1.16 -5.96 33.96
N ILE A 386 -0.94 -4.65 34.05
CA ILE A 386 -1.39 -3.67 33.06
C ILE A 386 -0.20 -2.96 32.43
N MET A 387 -0.36 -2.57 31.17
CA MET A 387 0.59 -1.72 30.45
C MET A 387 -0.05 -0.40 30.06
N VAL A 388 0.70 0.69 30.19
CA VAL A 388 0.28 2.06 29.91
C VAL A 388 1.28 2.70 28.96
N PRO A 389 0.86 3.29 27.83
CA PRO A 389 1.78 3.98 26.94
C PRO A 389 2.22 5.31 27.54
N VAL A 390 3.53 5.54 27.57
CA VAL A 390 4.11 6.82 27.99
C VAL A 390 3.79 7.91 26.97
N ARG A 391 3.87 7.59 25.68
CA ARG A 391 3.49 8.51 24.60
C ARG A 391 2.00 8.46 24.35
N THR A 392 1.39 9.62 24.13
CA THR A 392 0.00 9.69 23.68
C THR A 392 -0.15 8.99 22.34
N ILE A 393 -1.00 7.96 22.29
CA ILE A 393 -1.39 7.26 21.08
C ILE A 393 -2.29 8.18 20.24
N LYS A 394 -1.81 8.55 19.04
CA LYS A 394 -2.46 9.50 18.12
C LYS A 394 -2.91 8.86 16.80
N SER A 395 -2.58 7.58 16.57
CA SER A 395 -2.97 6.88 15.34
C SER A 395 -3.22 5.39 15.59
N LEU A 396 -3.96 4.75 14.68
CA LEU A 396 -4.20 3.30 14.76
C LEU A 396 -2.92 2.48 14.60
N ARG A 397 -1.90 2.97 13.86
CA ARG A 397 -0.60 2.29 13.83
C ARG A 397 0.04 2.30 15.22
N GLN A 398 0.07 3.45 15.89
CA GLN A 398 0.62 3.54 17.24
C GLN A 398 -0.13 2.61 18.19
N ALA A 399 -1.46 2.55 18.10
CA ALA A 399 -2.27 1.60 18.86
C ALA A 399 -1.95 0.13 18.50
N SER A 400 -1.86 -0.20 17.21
CA SER A 400 -1.57 -1.55 16.70
C SER A 400 -0.14 -2.03 17.01
N LEU A 401 0.81 -1.09 17.13
CA LEU A 401 2.18 -1.35 17.56
C LEU A 401 2.24 -1.59 19.07
N PHE A 402 1.61 -0.70 19.85
CA PHE A 402 1.65 -0.75 21.31
C PHE A 402 0.82 -1.90 21.88
N TYR A 403 -0.43 -2.06 21.44
CA TYR A 403 -1.31 -3.11 21.95
C TYR A 403 -1.15 -4.45 21.22
N GLY A 404 -0.27 -4.54 20.23
CA GLY A 404 0.10 -5.78 19.55
C GLY A 404 1.52 -6.23 19.96
N PRO A 405 2.56 -5.92 19.16
CA PRO A 405 3.95 -6.30 19.43
C PRO A 405 4.48 -5.97 20.83
N VAL A 406 4.23 -4.76 21.33
CA VAL A 406 4.76 -4.34 22.65
C VAL A 406 4.06 -5.14 23.76
N GLN A 407 2.73 -5.30 23.69
CA GLN A 407 2.01 -6.21 24.59
C GLN A 407 2.57 -7.64 24.54
N SER A 408 2.79 -8.19 23.34
CA SER A 408 3.34 -9.55 23.20
C SER A 408 4.72 -9.66 23.84
N GLY A 409 5.57 -8.64 23.71
CA GLY A 409 6.90 -8.64 24.31
C GLY A 409 6.83 -8.57 25.84
N ALA A 410 5.99 -7.68 26.38
CA ALA A 410 5.74 -7.57 27.82
C ALA A 410 5.20 -8.88 28.41
N ALA A 411 4.23 -9.52 27.73
CA ALA A 411 3.65 -10.78 28.18
C ALA A 411 4.69 -11.92 28.18
N ARG A 412 5.51 -12.02 27.14
CA ARG A 412 6.60 -13.01 27.05
C ARG A 412 7.66 -12.83 28.13
N ALA A 413 8.00 -11.58 28.46
CA ALA A 413 8.93 -11.28 29.54
C ALA A 413 8.44 -11.84 30.88
N VAL A 414 7.17 -11.58 31.22
CA VAL A 414 6.55 -12.10 32.45
C VAL A 414 6.48 -13.64 32.43
N ALA A 415 6.00 -14.22 31.31
CA ALA A 415 5.87 -15.67 31.17
C ALA A 415 7.23 -16.38 31.30
N ARG A 416 8.30 -15.81 30.74
CA ARG A 416 9.65 -16.37 30.85
C ARG A 416 10.17 -16.31 32.28
N LEU A 417 10.04 -15.18 32.98
CA LEU A 417 10.46 -15.07 34.38
C LEU A 417 9.68 -16.02 35.30
N LEU A 418 8.39 -16.22 35.01
CA LEU A 418 7.57 -17.21 35.71
C LEU A 418 8.07 -18.64 35.46
N GLY A 419 8.35 -19.00 34.19
CA GLY A 419 8.89 -20.30 33.81
C GLY A 419 10.30 -20.57 34.37
N GLU A 420 11.11 -19.52 34.56
CA GLU A 420 12.42 -19.57 35.21
C GLU A 420 12.33 -19.64 36.75
N GLY A 421 11.12 -19.57 37.34
CA GLY A 421 10.93 -19.57 38.79
C GLY A 421 11.41 -18.29 39.50
N LYS A 422 11.64 -17.20 38.76
CA LYS A 422 12.12 -15.93 39.32
C LYS A 422 11.03 -15.07 39.94
N ILE A 423 9.76 -15.35 39.63
CA ILE A 423 8.62 -14.70 40.28
C ILE A 423 8.16 -15.56 41.46
N PRO A 424 8.26 -15.07 42.72
CA PRO A 424 7.84 -15.82 43.90
C PRO A 424 6.35 -16.21 43.83
N ALA A 425 6.02 -17.40 44.33
CA ALA A 425 4.63 -17.90 44.34
C ALA A 425 3.65 -16.98 45.10
N GLU A 426 4.15 -16.28 46.13
CA GLU A 426 3.39 -15.25 46.86
C GLU A 426 3.00 -14.10 45.92
N ASP A 427 3.94 -13.58 45.15
CA ASP A 427 3.70 -12.47 44.22
C ASP A 427 2.74 -12.87 43.10
N VAL A 428 2.83 -14.10 42.59
CA VAL A 428 1.89 -14.64 41.60
C VAL A 428 0.44 -14.55 42.09
N SER A 429 0.22 -14.71 43.39
CA SER A 429 -1.11 -14.80 44.00
C SER A 429 -1.60 -13.46 44.59
N HIS A 430 -0.70 -12.68 45.19
CA HIS A 430 -1.06 -11.53 46.03
C HIS A 430 -0.61 -10.19 45.46
N SER A 431 0.26 -10.18 44.45
CA SER A 431 0.76 -8.94 43.84
C SER A 431 0.12 -8.65 42.48
N LEU A 432 0.39 -7.45 41.97
CA LEU A 432 0.04 -6.98 40.64
C LEU A 432 1.16 -6.09 40.10
N MET A 433 1.13 -5.83 38.79
CA MET A 433 2.14 -5.02 38.11
C MET A 433 1.50 -3.90 37.29
N VAL A 434 2.12 -2.72 37.37
CA VAL A 434 1.86 -1.60 36.45
C VAL A 434 3.12 -1.38 35.64
N MET A 435 3.02 -1.45 34.31
CA MET A 435 4.13 -1.24 33.38
C MET A 435 3.88 0.03 32.58
N THR A 436 4.77 1.02 32.68
CA THR A 436 4.74 2.18 31.79
C THR A 436 5.83 2.01 30.74
N LEU A 437 5.44 2.02 29.47
CA LEU A 437 6.33 1.68 28.35
C LEU A 437 6.43 2.87 27.40
N ASP A 438 7.66 3.30 27.12
CA ASP A 438 7.98 4.21 26.02
C ASP A 438 8.65 3.41 24.89
N VAL A 439 8.18 3.61 23.65
CA VAL A 439 8.55 2.81 22.48
C VAL A 439 8.88 3.74 21.32
N ASP A 440 9.97 3.44 20.62
CA ASP A 440 10.36 4.17 19.41
C ASP A 440 9.31 3.98 18.31
N LEU A 441 8.56 5.05 18.06
CA LEU A 441 7.48 5.09 17.08
C LEU A 441 7.99 5.01 15.64
N ASN A 442 9.30 5.15 15.41
CA ASN A 442 9.93 5.01 14.10
C ASN A 442 10.19 3.53 13.72
N MET A 443 10.12 2.60 14.68
CA MET A 443 10.36 1.18 14.40
C MET A 443 9.29 0.57 13.48
N ARG A 444 9.76 -0.25 12.54
CA ARG A 444 8.93 -0.87 11.49
C ARG A 444 8.75 -2.38 11.70
N ASP A 445 9.80 -3.05 12.15
CA ASP A 445 9.78 -4.51 12.35
C ASP A 445 9.08 -4.86 13.67
N ARG A 446 7.87 -5.42 13.54
CA ARG A 446 7.05 -5.88 14.66
C ARG A 446 7.75 -6.96 15.50
N ARG A 447 8.57 -7.83 14.89
CA ARG A 447 9.31 -8.86 15.62
C ARG A 447 10.44 -8.24 16.43
N ALA A 448 11.16 -7.29 15.83
CA ALA A 448 12.19 -6.53 16.54
C ALA A 448 11.60 -5.73 17.72
N VAL A 449 10.44 -5.09 17.54
CA VAL A 449 9.72 -4.39 18.61
C VAL A 449 9.29 -5.35 19.73
N THR A 450 8.79 -6.54 19.37
CA THR A 450 8.43 -7.58 20.34
C THR A 450 9.64 -8.00 21.17
N ALA A 451 10.77 -8.31 20.51
CA ALA A 451 12.00 -8.73 21.17
C ALA A 451 12.61 -7.62 22.05
N ALA A 452 12.66 -6.39 21.53
CA ALA A 452 13.15 -5.23 22.29
C ALA A 452 12.29 -4.94 23.52
N THR A 453 10.96 -5.06 23.41
CA THR A 453 10.07 -4.91 24.55
C THR A 453 10.27 -6.02 25.58
N GLU A 454 10.39 -7.26 25.11
CA GLU A 454 10.62 -8.42 25.97
C GLU A 454 11.92 -8.28 26.77
N ASP A 455 12.99 -7.81 26.15
CA ASP A 455 14.27 -7.57 26.81
C ASP A 455 14.18 -6.39 27.81
N ALA A 456 13.59 -5.26 27.43
CA ALA A 456 13.45 -4.10 28.31
C ALA A 456 12.64 -4.43 29.57
N VAL A 457 11.47 -5.08 29.40
CA VAL A 457 10.60 -5.46 30.51
C VAL A 457 11.26 -6.54 31.38
N ARG A 458 11.91 -7.54 30.78
CA ARG A 458 12.62 -8.58 31.55
C ARG A 458 13.75 -7.97 32.39
N ASN A 459 14.52 -7.03 31.84
CA ASN A 459 15.59 -6.36 32.56
C ASN A 459 15.09 -5.51 33.73
N ALA A 460 13.95 -4.82 33.57
CA ALA A 460 13.31 -4.10 34.66
C ALA A 460 12.85 -5.08 35.76
N LEU A 461 12.09 -6.11 35.38
CA LEU A 461 11.51 -7.08 36.30
C LEU A 461 12.57 -7.92 37.05
N ALA A 462 13.67 -8.28 36.40
CA ALA A 462 14.77 -9.02 37.03
C ALA A 462 15.44 -8.24 38.17
N GLN A 463 15.27 -6.91 38.24
CA GLN A 463 15.76 -6.10 39.36
C GLN A 463 14.83 -6.12 40.58
N ILE A 464 13.54 -6.45 40.37
CA ILE A 464 12.52 -6.45 41.43
C ILE A 464 12.60 -7.69 42.32
N TRP A 465 12.96 -8.84 41.74
CA TRP A 465 13.02 -10.15 42.40
C TRP A 465 14.45 -10.70 42.49
N ARG A 466 15.43 -9.81 42.70
CA ARG A 466 16.83 -10.20 42.91
C ARG A 466 17.03 -11.03 44.16
#